data_AF-A0A9E2I711-F1
#
_entry.id   AF-A0A9E2I711-F1
#
_cell.length_a   1.000
_cell.length_b   1.000
_cell.length_c   1.000
_cell.angle_alpha   90.00
_cell.angle_beta   90.00
_cell.angle_gamma   90.00
#
_symmetry.space_group_name_H-M   'P 1'
#
loop_
_entity.id
_entity.type
_entity.pdbx_description
1 polymer ?
#
loop_
_entity_poly.entity_id
_entity_poly.type
_entity_poly.pdbx_seq_one_letter_code
_entity_poly.pdbx_strand_id
1 'polypeptide(L)'
;HTMLHDYEQKLEKAYTIDDLTDMDEDAEIDYDQYLEHFASVLGDFPRRIYSSFIVSWYSIIEDMLFQLCEDLGLGISVTVQDTIRLGTGIQRSRLFLAEAANYTIDNDPWQELTKIQKVRNKIVHAGGRFAYSRDVPNGDSGAIPVPVNGETIYYLYAEKSLYRYLDKHELLKFYGTFFINPSFEYCSHLVMFGEHFFTKILHDLKLISP
;
A
#
# COMPACT_ATOMS: atom_id res chain seq x y z
N HIS A 1 8.54 15.07 -13.37
CA HIS A 1 7.59 15.05 -14.51
C HIS A 1 8.29 14.91 -15.87
N THR A 2 9.39 15.61 -16.13
CA THR A 2 10.09 15.60 -17.43
C THR A 2 10.79 14.28 -17.78
N MET A 3 11.39 13.58 -16.80
CA MET A 3 12.08 12.30 -17.03
C MET A 3 11.13 11.14 -17.39
N LEU A 4 9.96 11.08 -16.74
CA LEU A 4 8.96 10.04 -17.03
C LEU A 4 8.36 10.22 -18.43
N HIS A 5 8.05 11.46 -18.81
CA HIS A 5 7.53 11.79 -20.14
C HIS A 5 8.54 11.52 -21.26
N ASP A 6 9.83 11.79 -21.01
CA ASP A 6 10.92 11.50 -21.95
C ASP A 6 11.15 9.98 -22.12
N TYR A 7 10.85 9.19 -21.08
CA TYR A 7 10.84 7.73 -21.13
C TYR A 7 9.59 7.17 -21.83
N GLU A 8 8.42 7.77 -21.62
CA GLU A 8 7.16 7.43 -22.33
C GLU A 8 7.25 7.70 -23.84
N GLN A 9 7.90 8.79 -24.26
CA GLN A 9 8.14 9.04 -25.69
C GLN A 9 9.15 8.07 -26.31
N LYS A 10 10.16 7.63 -25.54
CA LYS A 10 11.08 6.57 -25.98
C LYS A 10 10.37 5.22 -26.12
N LEU A 11 9.41 4.94 -25.24
CA LEU A 11 8.52 3.78 -25.33
C LEU A 11 7.67 3.81 -26.62
N GLU A 12 7.01 4.92 -26.93
CA GLU A 12 6.20 5.05 -28.15
C GLU A 12 7.02 4.84 -29.44
N LYS A 13 8.27 5.34 -29.45
CA LYS A 13 9.22 5.11 -30.56
C LYS A 13 9.70 3.67 -30.68
N ALA A 14 9.88 2.96 -29.56
CA ALA A 14 10.24 1.55 -29.58
C ALA A 14 9.08 0.65 -30.05
N TYR A 15 7.83 1.10 -29.88
CA TYR A 15 6.64 0.39 -30.38
C TYR A 15 6.32 0.69 -31.86
N THR A 16 6.86 1.75 -32.45
CA THR A 16 6.64 2.15 -33.86
C THR A 16 7.73 1.65 -34.80
N ILE A 17 8.37 0.52 -34.49
CA ILE A 17 9.42 -0.04 -35.34
C ILE A 17 8.77 -0.84 -36.48
N ASP A 18 8.39 -0.12 -37.53
CA ASP A 18 8.18 -0.62 -38.89
C ASP A 18 9.53 -0.80 -39.64
N ASP A 19 10.66 -0.69 -38.92
CA ASP A 19 12.05 -0.70 -39.42
C ASP A 19 12.82 -2.02 -39.10
N LEU A 20 12.13 -3.11 -38.72
CA LEU A 20 12.75 -4.39 -38.33
C LEU A 20 12.69 -5.50 -39.39
N THR A 21 12.46 -5.17 -40.65
CA THR A 21 12.34 -6.20 -41.70
C THR A 21 13.67 -6.82 -42.16
N ASP A 22 14.82 -6.43 -41.62
CA ASP A 22 16.15 -6.95 -42.00
C ASP A 22 17.02 -7.39 -40.79
N MET A 23 16.45 -8.09 -39.80
CA MET A 23 17.26 -8.70 -38.73
C MET A 23 17.29 -10.23 -38.84
N ASP A 24 18.50 -10.77 -38.76
CA ASP A 24 18.89 -12.19 -38.82
C ASP A 24 18.07 -13.03 -37.81
N GLU A 25 17.69 -14.28 -38.15
CA GLU A 25 16.84 -15.14 -37.30
C GLU A 25 17.44 -15.39 -35.90
N ASP A 26 18.76 -15.28 -35.75
CA ASP A 26 19.47 -15.38 -34.45
C ASP A 26 19.29 -14.13 -33.56
N ALA A 27 18.87 -12.99 -34.10
CA ALA A 27 18.62 -11.74 -33.36
C ALA A 27 17.17 -11.63 -32.85
N GLU A 28 16.24 -12.41 -33.40
CA GLU A 28 14.83 -12.43 -33.00
C GLU A 28 14.64 -13.02 -31.59
N ILE A 29 15.46 -14.01 -31.22
CA ILE A 29 15.45 -14.65 -29.88
C ILE A 29 15.94 -13.71 -28.77
N ASP A 30 16.83 -12.76 -29.09
CA ASP A 30 17.35 -11.76 -28.14
C ASP A 30 16.32 -10.65 -27.89
N TYR A 31 15.53 -10.29 -28.90
CA TYR A 31 14.55 -9.22 -28.80
C TYR A 31 13.35 -9.58 -27.90
N ASP A 32 12.81 -10.79 -28.03
CA ASP A 32 11.71 -11.26 -27.17
C ASP A 32 12.15 -11.36 -25.70
N GLN A 33 13.36 -11.88 -25.44
CA GLN A 33 13.93 -11.92 -24.08
C GLN A 33 14.18 -10.52 -23.53
N TYR A 34 14.65 -9.59 -24.37
CA TYR A 34 14.84 -8.20 -23.99
C TYR A 34 13.50 -7.53 -23.64
N LEU A 35 12.45 -7.72 -24.44
CA LEU A 35 11.12 -7.19 -24.19
C LEU A 35 10.49 -7.76 -22.91
N GLU A 36 10.61 -9.07 -22.67
CA GLU A 36 10.15 -9.69 -21.42
C GLU A 36 10.90 -9.16 -20.21
N HIS A 37 12.23 -9.05 -20.30
CA HIS A 37 13.07 -8.50 -19.23
C HIS A 37 12.70 -7.03 -18.96
N PHE A 38 12.51 -6.24 -20.01
CA PHE A 38 12.16 -4.84 -19.92
C PHE A 38 10.75 -4.63 -19.36
N ALA A 39 9.77 -5.43 -19.78
CA ALA A 39 8.42 -5.43 -19.23
C ALA A 39 8.41 -5.84 -17.75
N SER A 40 9.21 -6.84 -17.37
CA SER A 40 9.40 -7.22 -15.96
C SER A 40 10.03 -6.09 -15.16
N VAL A 41 11.06 -5.41 -15.68
CA VAL A 41 11.67 -4.26 -15.02
C VAL A 41 10.65 -3.13 -14.85
N LEU A 42 9.94 -2.74 -15.90
CA LEU A 42 8.98 -1.63 -15.84
C LEU A 42 7.75 -1.92 -14.99
N GLY A 43 7.28 -3.16 -14.92
CA GLY A 43 6.14 -3.54 -14.10
C GLY A 43 6.49 -3.89 -12.66
N ASP A 44 7.45 -4.79 -12.46
CA ASP A 44 7.77 -5.34 -11.14
C ASP A 44 8.61 -4.39 -10.29
N PHE A 45 9.53 -3.63 -10.89
CA PHE A 45 10.41 -2.75 -10.12
C PHE A 45 9.63 -1.61 -9.43
N PRO A 46 8.82 -0.78 -10.12
CA PRO A 46 8.06 0.27 -9.46
C PRO A 46 7.15 -0.29 -8.39
N ARG A 47 6.46 -1.40 -8.66
CA ARG A 47 5.63 -2.09 -7.66
C ARG A 47 6.42 -2.42 -6.39
N ARG A 48 7.62 -3.00 -6.53
CA ARG A 48 8.47 -3.37 -5.39
C ARG A 48 8.95 -2.14 -4.62
N ILE A 49 9.33 -1.08 -5.33
CA ILE A 49 9.74 0.19 -4.72
C ILE A 49 8.57 0.81 -3.94
N TYR A 50 7.40 0.93 -4.54
CA TYR A 50 6.22 1.51 -3.88
C TYR A 50 5.70 0.62 -2.73
N SER A 51 5.78 -0.69 -2.86
CA SER A 51 5.46 -1.61 -1.75
C SER A 51 6.42 -1.39 -0.57
N SER A 52 7.72 -1.23 -0.85
CA SER A 52 8.72 -0.94 0.17
C SER A 52 8.48 0.43 0.79
N PHE A 53 8.08 1.42 0.00
CA PHE A 53 7.69 2.74 0.48
C PHE A 53 6.52 2.66 1.48
N ILE A 54 5.44 1.91 1.20
CA ILE A 54 4.33 1.76 2.14
C ILE A 54 4.81 1.19 3.48
N VAL A 55 5.67 0.17 3.44
CA VAL A 55 6.21 -0.47 4.66
C VAL A 55 7.03 0.53 5.47
N SER A 56 7.95 1.24 4.82
CA SER A 56 8.79 2.25 5.47
C SER A 56 7.97 3.43 5.99
N TRP A 57 7.04 3.94 5.18
CA TRP A 57 6.14 5.03 5.55
C TRP A 57 5.34 4.69 6.80
N TYR A 58 4.74 3.50 6.86
CA TYR A 58 3.98 3.09 8.04
C TYR A 58 4.86 3.02 9.29
N SER A 59 6.09 2.55 9.15
CA SER A 59 7.06 2.47 10.25
C SER A 59 7.48 3.85 10.74
N ILE A 60 7.63 4.83 9.82
CA ILE A 60 7.91 6.23 10.15
C ILE A 60 6.74 6.83 10.94
N ILE A 61 5.49 6.63 10.50
CA ILE A 61 4.31 7.13 11.24
C ILE A 61 4.25 6.55 12.66
N GLU A 62 4.53 5.25 12.79
CA GLU A 62 4.57 4.55 14.08
C GLU A 62 5.64 5.14 15.02
N ASP A 63 6.86 5.35 14.51
CA ASP A 63 7.97 5.96 15.25
C ASP A 63 7.69 7.42 15.63
N MET A 64 7.18 8.23 14.71
CA MET A 64 6.81 9.62 14.98
C MET A 64 5.71 9.73 16.06
N LEU A 65 4.69 8.86 16.02
CA LEU A 65 3.65 8.82 17.05
C LEU A 65 4.21 8.40 18.40
N PHE A 66 5.17 7.46 18.42
CA PHE A 66 5.85 7.05 19.63
C PHE A 66 6.69 8.19 20.22
N GLN A 67 7.51 8.85 19.41
CA GLN A 67 8.32 10.00 19.82
C GLN A 67 7.46 11.14 20.36
N LEU A 68 6.33 11.44 19.70
CA LEU A 68 5.39 12.44 20.21
C LEU A 68 4.89 12.12 21.62
N CYS A 69 4.60 10.85 21.91
CA CYS A 69 4.18 10.44 23.25
C CYS A 69 5.31 10.62 24.27
N GLU A 70 6.55 10.27 23.91
CA GLU A 70 7.74 10.45 24.75
C GLU A 70 8.02 11.93 25.03
N ASP A 71 7.96 12.79 24.01
CA ASP A 71 8.19 14.24 24.12
C ASP A 71 7.17 14.93 25.04
N LEU A 72 5.94 14.44 25.01
CA LEU A 72 4.86 14.89 25.90
C LEU A 72 4.96 14.28 27.32
N GLY A 73 5.93 13.40 27.57
CA GLY A 73 6.09 12.70 28.83
C GLY A 73 4.91 11.78 29.16
N LEU A 74 4.22 11.26 28.14
CA LEU A 74 3.03 10.43 28.30
C LEU A 74 3.44 9.00 28.70
N GLY A 75 3.51 8.78 30.01
CA GLY A 75 3.65 7.45 30.59
C GLY A 75 2.30 6.92 31.06
N ILE A 76 1.90 5.75 30.59
CA ILE A 76 0.89 4.94 31.30
C ILE A 76 1.65 3.95 32.19
N SER A 77 1.19 3.75 33.43
CA SER A 77 1.64 2.62 34.26
C SER A 77 1.12 1.32 33.66
N VAL A 78 1.83 0.78 32.67
CA VAL A 78 1.42 -0.41 31.94
C VAL A 78 1.77 -1.66 32.75
N THR A 79 0.78 -2.44 33.18
CA THR A 79 1.04 -3.77 33.73
C THR A 79 1.41 -4.78 32.62
N VAL A 80 1.96 -5.94 32.98
CA VAL A 80 2.27 -7.01 32.00
C VAL A 80 1.02 -7.50 31.25
N GLN A 81 -0.17 -7.36 31.83
CA GLN A 81 -1.44 -7.66 31.16
C GLN A 81 -1.85 -6.55 30.18
N ASP A 82 -1.52 -5.28 30.49
CA ASP A 82 -1.82 -4.14 29.62
C ASP A 82 -0.93 -4.13 28.38
N THR A 83 0.32 -4.63 28.45
CA THR A 83 1.19 -4.78 27.27
C THR A 83 0.62 -5.75 26.23
N ILE A 84 -0.12 -6.78 26.68
CA ILE A 84 -0.82 -7.71 25.79
C ILE A 84 -2.11 -7.08 25.22
N ARG A 85 -2.74 -6.18 25.98
CA ARG A 85 -4.06 -5.59 25.67
C ARG A 85 -4.01 -4.27 24.88
N LEU A 86 -2.96 -3.47 25.06
CA LEU A 86 -2.74 -2.17 24.40
C LEU A 86 -2.37 -2.31 22.91
N GLY A 87 -1.99 -3.51 22.47
CA GLY A 87 -1.49 -3.76 21.12
C GLY A 87 -0.06 -3.24 20.91
N THR A 88 0.43 -3.34 19.68
CA THR A 88 1.75 -2.85 19.26
C THR A 88 1.62 -1.61 18.39
N GLY A 89 2.54 -0.67 18.51
CA GLY A 89 2.66 0.44 17.57
C GLY A 89 1.62 1.55 17.71
N ILE A 90 0.99 1.91 16.59
CA ILE A 90 0.05 3.03 16.45
C ILE A 90 -1.10 2.96 17.48
N GLN A 91 -1.65 1.77 17.75
CA GLN A 91 -2.73 1.61 18.74
C GLN A 91 -2.27 2.00 20.16
N ARG A 92 -1.02 1.72 20.52
CA ARG A 92 -0.46 2.11 21.81
C ARG A 92 -0.31 3.63 21.90
N SER A 93 0.23 4.27 20.87
CA SER A 93 0.34 5.74 20.84
C SER A 93 -1.03 6.42 20.87
N ARG A 94 -2.03 5.87 20.18
CA ARG A 94 -3.43 6.34 20.26
C ARG A 94 -3.95 6.30 21.70
N LEU A 95 -3.71 5.21 22.42
CA LEU A 95 -4.15 5.06 23.82
C LEU A 95 -3.40 6.02 24.74
N PHE A 96 -2.10 6.24 24.51
CA PHE A 96 -1.30 7.18 25.30
C PHE A 96 -1.81 8.61 25.13
N LEU A 97 -2.07 9.03 23.89
CA LEU A 97 -2.68 10.33 23.60
C LEU A 97 -4.07 10.48 24.25
N ALA A 98 -4.90 9.44 24.18
CA ALA A 98 -6.24 9.47 24.74
C ALA A 98 -6.25 9.51 26.28
N GLU A 99 -5.44 8.68 26.95
CA GLU A 99 -5.49 8.54 28.40
C GLU A 99 -4.59 9.54 29.14
N ALA A 100 -3.38 9.79 28.64
CA ALA A 100 -2.41 10.63 29.35
C ALA A 100 -2.51 12.11 28.95
N ALA A 101 -2.87 12.42 27.71
CA ALA A 101 -3.03 13.80 27.23
C ALA A 101 -4.51 14.25 27.15
N ASN A 102 -5.48 13.39 27.47
CA ASN A 102 -6.91 13.63 27.28
C ASN A 102 -7.22 14.13 25.85
N TYR A 103 -6.46 13.65 24.87
CA TYR A 103 -6.53 14.10 23.50
C TYR A 103 -7.19 13.04 22.63
N THR A 104 -8.32 13.42 22.03
CA THR A 104 -9.05 12.57 21.09
C THR A 104 -9.19 13.28 19.75
N ILE A 105 -8.73 12.62 18.71
CA ILE A 105 -8.94 13.01 17.31
C ILE A 105 -10.10 12.17 16.77
N ASP A 106 -10.77 12.67 15.73
CA ASP A 106 -11.81 11.94 15.02
C ASP A 106 -11.38 10.51 14.70
N ASN A 107 -12.32 9.57 14.71
CA ASN A 107 -12.00 8.16 14.52
C ASN A 107 -11.52 7.85 13.08
N ASP A 108 -11.85 8.72 12.12
CA ASP A 108 -11.64 8.47 10.69
C ASP A 108 -10.15 8.31 10.31
N PRO A 109 -9.21 9.20 10.71
CA PRO A 109 -7.79 8.97 10.45
C PRO A 109 -7.23 7.71 11.11
N TRP A 110 -7.73 7.32 12.29
CA TRP A 110 -7.32 6.06 12.93
C TRP A 110 -7.82 4.83 12.17
N GLN A 111 -9.03 4.89 11.63
CA GLN A 111 -9.54 3.84 10.75
C GLN A 111 -8.74 3.77 9.45
N GLU A 112 -8.34 4.91 8.90
CA GLU A 112 -7.48 4.99 7.73
C GLU A 112 -6.11 4.33 8.00
N LEU A 113 -5.44 4.67 9.10
CA LEU A 113 -4.20 4.00 9.53
C LEU A 113 -4.37 2.49 9.73
N THR A 114 -5.51 2.05 10.25
CA THR A 114 -5.82 0.62 10.40
C THR A 114 -5.94 -0.09 9.05
N LYS A 115 -6.52 0.57 8.04
CA LYS A 115 -6.60 0.01 6.68
C LYS A 115 -5.21 -0.04 6.04
N ILE A 116 -4.41 1.02 6.17
CA ILE A 116 -3.03 1.06 5.66
C ILE A 116 -2.17 -0.02 6.35
N GLN A 117 -2.35 -0.25 7.66
CA GLN A 117 -1.71 -1.34 8.39
C GLN A 117 -2.02 -2.71 7.76
N LYS A 118 -3.29 -2.96 7.41
CA LYS A 118 -3.70 -4.22 6.77
C LYS A 118 -3.05 -4.40 5.39
N VAL A 119 -2.95 -3.33 4.60
CA VAL A 119 -2.21 -3.31 3.32
C VAL A 119 -0.74 -3.66 3.56
N ARG A 120 -0.08 -2.95 4.49
CA ARG A 120 1.33 -3.18 4.87
C ARG A 120 1.57 -4.62 5.31
N ASN A 121 0.73 -5.15 6.19
CA ASN A 121 0.85 -6.52 6.69
C ASN A 121 0.73 -7.54 5.54
N LYS A 122 -0.18 -7.31 4.60
CA LYS A 122 -0.34 -8.17 3.43
C LYS A 122 0.89 -8.12 2.51
N ILE A 123 1.49 -6.95 2.32
CA ILE A 123 2.75 -6.76 1.59
C ILE A 123 3.87 -7.57 2.25
N VAL A 124 4.07 -7.41 3.56
CA VAL A 124 5.16 -8.06 4.31
C VAL A 124 5.02 -9.58 4.37
N HIS A 125 3.82 -10.10 4.66
CA HIS A 125 3.64 -11.53 4.92
C HIS A 125 3.39 -12.39 3.69
N ALA A 126 2.85 -11.83 2.60
CA ALA A 126 2.47 -12.59 1.40
C ALA A 126 3.03 -11.98 0.11
N GLY A 127 3.97 -11.04 0.20
CA GLY A 127 4.41 -10.26 -0.97
C GLY A 127 3.27 -9.50 -1.63
N GLY A 128 2.21 -9.19 -0.87
CA GLY A 128 0.98 -8.57 -1.36
C GLY A 128 0.03 -9.51 -2.10
N ARG A 129 0.31 -10.82 -2.21
CA ARG A 129 -0.53 -11.77 -2.96
C ARG A 129 -1.77 -12.23 -2.19
N PHE A 130 -2.87 -12.45 -2.91
CA PHE A 130 -4.11 -12.99 -2.35
C PHE A 130 -4.41 -14.39 -2.88
N ALA A 131 -5.00 -15.22 -2.02
CA ALA A 131 -5.61 -16.46 -2.44
C ALA A 131 -6.93 -16.16 -3.15
N TYR A 132 -7.26 -16.97 -4.16
CA TYR A 132 -8.50 -16.84 -4.91
C TYR A 132 -8.91 -18.20 -5.50
N SER A 133 -10.17 -18.31 -5.90
CA SER A 133 -10.73 -19.45 -6.63
C SER A 133 -11.37 -18.99 -7.94
N ARG A 134 -11.40 -19.86 -8.95
CA ARG A 134 -12.25 -19.68 -10.14
C ARG A 134 -13.66 -20.23 -9.91
N ASP A 135 -13.75 -21.30 -9.13
CA ASP A 135 -15.01 -21.94 -8.83
C ASP A 135 -15.74 -21.20 -7.72
N VAL A 136 -17.06 -21.17 -7.81
CA VAL A 136 -17.94 -20.64 -6.78
C VAL A 136 -17.68 -21.41 -5.49
N PRO A 137 -17.25 -20.75 -4.39
CA PRO A 137 -17.01 -21.44 -3.15
C PRO A 137 -18.33 -22.00 -2.60
N ASN A 138 -18.26 -23.21 -2.03
CA ASN A 138 -19.41 -23.80 -1.34
C ASN A 138 -19.66 -23.09 0.00
N GLY A 139 -20.90 -22.63 0.23
CA GLY A 139 -21.33 -22.02 1.49
C GLY A 139 -20.85 -20.57 1.72
N ASP A 140 -20.99 -20.07 2.95
CA ASP A 140 -20.55 -18.72 3.34
C ASP A 140 -19.03 -18.69 3.61
N SER A 141 -18.27 -18.82 2.53
CA SER A 141 -16.80 -18.75 2.57
C SER A 141 -16.24 -17.35 2.85
N GLY A 142 -17.10 -16.32 2.83
CA GLY A 142 -16.69 -14.92 2.89
C GLY A 142 -15.91 -14.43 1.66
N ALA A 143 -15.79 -15.24 0.60
CA ALA A 143 -15.08 -14.85 -0.62
C ALA A 143 -15.79 -13.70 -1.36
N ILE A 144 -15.00 -12.85 -2.00
CA ILE A 144 -15.48 -11.64 -2.67
C ILE A 144 -15.40 -11.88 -4.18
N PRO A 145 -16.51 -11.79 -4.93
CA PRO A 145 -16.47 -11.90 -6.37
C PRO A 145 -15.82 -10.65 -6.97
N VAL A 146 -14.77 -10.86 -7.77
CA VAL A 146 -14.01 -9.81 -8.44
C VAL A 146 -14.01 -10.10 -9.94
N PRO A 147 -14.63 -9.24 -10.77
CA PRO A 147 -14.55 -9.37 -12.22
C PRO A 147 -13.15 -8.98 -12.70
N VAL A 148 -12.55 -9.82 -13.54
CA VAL A 148 -11.27 -9.57 -14.21
C VAL A 148 -11.54 -9.43 -15.70
N ASN A 149 -11.06 -8.32 -16.30
CA ASN A 149 -11.24 -7.97 -17.70
C ASN A 149 -12.71 -7.94 -18.16
N GLY A 150 -13.66 -7.73 -17.24
CA GLY A 150 -15.10 -7.64 -17.54
C GLY A 150 -15.79 -8.96 -17.86
N GLU A 151 -15.07 -10.09 -17.89
CA GLU A 151 -15.60 -11.36 -18.39
C GLU A 151 -15.54 -12.48 -17.35
N THR A 152 -14.39 -12.64 -16.68
CA THR A 152 -14.17 -13.77 -15.75
C THR A 152 -14.31 -13.32 -14.31
N ILE A 153 -15.18 -13.97 -13.54
CA ILE A 153 -15.32 -13.73 -12.10
C ILE A 153 -14.38 -14.66 -11.34
N TYR A 154 -13.56 -14.08 -10.49
CA TYR A 154 -12.75 -14.81 -9.51
C TYR A 154 -13.26 -14.53 -8.09
N TYR A 155 -13.12 -15.50 -7.20
CA TYR A 155 -13.52 -15.40 -5.81
C TYR A 155 -12.30 -15.15 -4.93
N LEU A 156 -12.10 -13.90 -4.53
CA LEU A 156 -10.97 -13.45 -3.73
C LEU A 156 -11.18 -13.73 -2.24
N TYR A 157 -10.19 -14.35 -1.59
CA TYR A 157 -10.19 -14.56 -0.13
C TYR A 157 -9.49 -13.39 0.57
N ALA A 158 -10.27 -12.39 0.94
CA ALA A 158 -9.82 -11.22 1.68
C ALA A 158 -10.92 -10.70 2.61
N GLU A 159 -10.53 -9.95 3.65
CA GLU A 159 -11.49 -9.23 4.48
C GLU A 159 -12.22 -8.16 3.65
N LYS A 160 -13.55 -8.07 3.78
CA LYS A 160 -14.37 -7.10 3.02
C LYS A 160 -13.92 -5.65 3.17
N SER A 161 -13.50 -5.23 4.37
CA SER A 161 -13.00 -3.86 4.59
C SER A 161 -11.68 -3.61 3.87
N LEU A 162 -10.79 -4.61 3.82
CA LEU A 162 -9.52 -4.51 3.10
C LEU A 162 -9.78 -4.47 1.60
N TYR A 163 -10.65 -5.34 1.07
CA TYR A 163 -11.01 -5.31 -0.34
C TYR A 163 -11.57 -3.95 -0.77
N ARG A 164 -12.54 -3.40 -0.04
CA ARG A 164 -13.10 -2.06 -0.35
C ARG A 164 -12.04 -0.98 -0.35
N TYR A 165 -11.05 -1.09 0.53
CA TYR A 165 -9.94 -0.14 0.58
C TYR A 165 -9.02 -0.28 -0.62
N LEU A 166 -8.65 -1.51 -0.99
CA LEU A 166 -7.84 -1.79 -2.18
C LEU A 166 -8.54 -1.32 -3.45
N ASP A 167 -9.84 -1.56 -3.57
CA ASP A 167 -10.67 -1.15 -4.70
C ASP A 167 -10.74 0.38 -4.81
N LYS A 168 -11.07 1.07 -3.70
CA LYS A 168 -11.12 2.54 -3.63
C LYS A 168 -9.81 3.21 -4.10
N HIS A 169 -8.67 2.61 -3.77
CA HIS A 169 -7.34 3.15 -4.08
C HIS A 169 -6.67 2.47 -5.28
N GLU A 170 -7.42 1.66 -6.05
CA GLU A 170 -6.97 0.94 -7.25
C GLU A 170 -5.72 0.07 -7.04
N LEU A 171 -5.54 -0.44 -5.81
CA LEU A 171 -4.36 -1.19 -5.39
C LEU A 171 -4.41 -2.67 -5.75
N LEU A 172 -5.56 -3.20 -6.17
CA LEU A 172 -5.69 -4.61 -6.53
C LEU A 172 -5.50 -4.80 -8.03
N LYS A 173 -4.51 -5.61 -8.44
CA LYS A 173 -4.31 -6.00 -9.85
C LYS A 173 -4.25 -7.51 -10.00
N PHE A 174 -4.54 -7.98 -11.22
CA PHE A 174 -4.51 -9.38 -11.59
C PHE A 174 -3.52 -9.61 -12.74
N TYR A 175 -2.43 -10.33 -12.46
CA TYR A 175 -1.48 -10.83 -13.48
C TYR A 175 -1.21 -12.30 -13.21
N GLY A 176 -2.19 -13.15 -13.56
CA GLY A 176 -2.17 -14.59 -13.22
C GLY A 176 -2.41 -14.89 -11.73
N THR A 177 -2.32 -13.89 -10.86
CA THR A 177 -2.71 -13.93 -9.44
C THR A 177 -3.15 -12.54 -9.00
N PHE A 178 -3.95 -12.43 -7.94
CA PHE A 178 -4.28 -11.15 -7.32
C PHE A 178 -3.17 -10.69 -6.40
N PHE A 179 -2.76 -9.43 -6.52
CA PHE A 179 -1.76 -8.85 -5.63
C PHE A 179 -1.93 -7.34 -5.47
N ILE A 180 -1.33 -6.81 -4.40
CA ILE A 180 -1.26 -5.37 -4.13
C ILE A 180 -0.25 -4.74 -5.09
N ASN A 181 -0.71 -3.77 -5.88
CA ASN A 181 0.06 -3.01 -6.85
C ASN A 181 -0.03 -1.51 -6.54
N PRO A 182 0.77 -0.99 -5.61
CA PRO A 182 0.74 0.42 -5.29
C PRO A 182 1.20 1.28 -6.46
N SER A 183 0.63 2.46 -6.60
CA SER A 183 1.03 3.47 -7.58
C SER A 183 1.74 4.65 -6.91
N PHE A 184 2.29 5.54 -7.73
CA PHE A 184 2.85 6.81 -7.26
C PHE A 184 1.78 7.69 -6.60
N GLU A 185 0.57 7.71 -7.16
CA GLU A 185 -0.57 8.48 -6.65
C GLU A 185 -0.96 8.01 -5.26
N TYR A 186 -0.97 6.69 -5.03
CA TYR A 186 -1.24 6.15 -3.70
C TYR A 186 -0.12 6.49 -2.70
N CYS A 187 1.14 6.41 -3.10
CA CYS A 187 2.26 6.82 -2.26
C CYS A 187 2.17 8.31 -1.89
N SER A 188 1.82 9.16 -2.86
CA SER A 188 1.60 10.59 -2.65
C SER A 188 0.42 10.84 -1.70
N HIS A 189 -0.66 10.08 -1.85
CA HIS A 189 -1.80 10.11 -0.93
C HIS A 189 -1.37 9.78 0.51
N LEU A 190 -0.49 8.79 0.71
CA LEU A 190 0.03 8.47 2.05
C LEU A 190 0.85 9.61 2.65
N VAL A 191 1.71 10.26 1.86
CA VAL A 191 2.47 11.44 2.32
C VAL A 191 1.53 12.54 2.79
N MET A 192 0.56 12.91 1.94
CA MET A 192 -0.44 13.95 2.26
C MET A 192 -1.26 13.59 3.50
N PHE A 193 -1.68 12.32 3.61
CA PHE A 193 -2.41 11.84 4.76
C PHE A 193 -1.57 11.95 6.04
N GLY A 194 -0.31 11.53 6.01
CA GLY A 194 0.61 11.62 7.16
C GLY A 194 0.86 13.07 7.60
N GLU A 195 1.10 13.96 6.65
CA GLU A 195 1.28 15.39 6.92
C GLU A 195 0.04 16.00 7.58
N HIS A 196 -1.15 15.74 7.03
CA HIS A 196 -2.40 16.28 7.58
C HIS A 196 -2.70 15.70 8.97
N PHE A 197 -2.46 14.40 9.14
CA PHE A 197 -2.64 13.70 10.41
C PHE A 197 -1.78 14.30 11.51
N PHE A 198 -0.47 14.45 11.29
CA PHE A 198 0.42 15.03 12.30
C PHE A 198 0.20 16.53 12.50
N THR A 199 -0.05 17.30 11.44
CA THR A 199 -0.35 18.73 11.56
C THR A 199 -1.56 18.96 12.45
N LYS A 200 -2.62 18.17 12.27
CA LYS A 200 -3.81 18.22 13.13
C LYS A 200 -3.47 17.94 14.58
N ILE A 201 -2.71 16.87 14.85
CA ILE A 201 -2.33 16.49 16.22
C ILE A 201 -1.49 17.59 16.88
N LEU A 202 -0.45 18.07 16.20
CA LEU A 202 0.44 19.10 16.74
C LEU A 202 -0.29 20.42 16.98
N HIS A 203 -1.19 20.82 16.08
CA HIS A 203 -2.01 22.01 16.24
C HIS A 203 -2.99 21.87 17.41
N ASP A 204 -3.72 20.75 17.50
CA ASP A 204 -4.69 20.52 18.57
C ASP A 204 -4.00 20.47 19.95
N LEU A 205 -2.76 19.98 20.00
CA LEU A 205 -1.90 19.98 21.20
C LEU A 205 -1.14 21.30 21.44
N LYS A 206 -1.32 22.31 20.57
CA LYS A 206 -0.67 23.63 20.65
C LYS A 206 0.86 23.59 20.62
N LEU A 207 1.42 22.58 19.96
CA LEU A 207 2.87 22.41 19.79
C LEU A 207 3.43 23.24 18.63
N ILE A 208 2.55 23.70 17.73
CA ILE A 208 2.87 24.60 16.61
C ILE A 208 1.82 25.71 16.53
N SER A 209 2.22 26.89 16.06
CA SER A 209 1.31 28.02 15.79
C SER A 209 0.58 27.83 14.45
N PRO A 210 -0.63 28.39 14.27
CA PRO A 210 -1.42 28.27 13.04
C PRO A 210 -0.74 28.89 11.82
#